data_AF-A0A511N157-F1
#
_entry.id   AF-A0A511N157-F1
#
_cell.length_a   1.000
_cell.length_b   1.000
_cell.length_c   1.000
_cell.angle_alpha   90.00
_cell.angle_beta   90.00
_cell.angle_gamma   90.00
#
_symmetry.space_group_name_H-M   'P 1'
#
loop_
_entity.id
_entity.type
_entity.pdbx_description
1 polymer ?
#
loop_
_entity_poly.entity_id
_entity_poly.type
_entity_poly.pdbx_seq_one_letter_code
_entity_poly.pdbx_strand_id
1 'polypeptide(L)'
;MSAELQAALSTLLDRLNAVAENHGEIFDTDVREQMFDAVYLSVLKPRPGYTLPERFGMYEPEGNRAVREALEAYAQQVLPIFEQLQFTPQQRLEAFQDAEATTPDGLTPDEFFGYLETI
;
A
#
# COMPACT_ATOMS: atom_id res chain seq x y z
N MET A 1 -12.14 7.93 -9.55
CA MET A 1 -11.27 8.51 -8.50
C MET A 1 -10.56 9.77 -9.04
N SER A 2 -9.88 10.60 -8.22
CA SER A 2 -9.00 11.63 -8.78
C SER A 2 -7.83 10.95 -9.50
N ALA A 3 -7.42 11.47 -10.66
CA ALA A 3 -6.31 10.90 -11.44
C ALA A 3 -4.99 10.84 -10.64
N GLU A 4 -4.83 11.73 -9.67
CA GLU A 4 -3.66 11.79 -8.79
C GLU A 4 -3.60 10.61 -7.80
N LEU A 5 -4.72 10.24 -7.18
CA LEU A 5 -4.78 9.09 -6.25
C LEU A 5 -4.55 7.78 -6.99
N GLN A 6 -5.13 7.63 -8.18
CA GLN A 6 -4.93 6.46 -9.03
C GLN A 6 -3.46 6.35 -9.45
N ALA A 7 -2.83 7.46 -9.88
CA ALA A 7 -1.41 7.46 -10.25
C ALA A 7 -0.47 7.12 -9.08
N ALA A 8 -0.78 7.62 -7.87
CA ALA A 8 -0.03 7.27 -6.66
C ALA A 8 -0.16 5.78 -6.34
N LEU A 9 -1.37 5.22 -6.46
CA LEU A 9 -1.61 3.80 -6.25
C LEU A 9 -0.90 2.94 -7.30
N SER A 10 -1.01 3.25 -8.59
CA SER A 10 -0.24 2.56 -9.64
C SER A 10 1.27 2.61 -9.37
N THR A 11 1.80 3.75 -8.94
CA THR A 11 3.23 3.87 -8.59
C THR A 11 3.61 2.98 -7.41
N LEU A 12 2.73 2.84 -6.41
CA LEU A 12 2.93 1.90 -5.32
C LEU A 12 2.97 0.46 -5.86
N LEU A 13 1.98 0.06 -6.64
CA LEU A 13 1.89 -1.30 -7.18
C LEU A 13 3.10 -1.64 -8.05
N ASP A 14 3.58 -0.72 -8.88
CA ASP A 14 4.77 -0.90 -9.71
C ASP A 14 6.03 -1.15 -8.87
N ARG A 15 6.18 -0.40 -7.77
CA ARG A 15 7.31 -0.59 -6.84
C ARG A 15 7.24 -1.95 -6.15
N LEU A 16 6.05 -2.38 -5.73
CA LEU A 16 5.87 -3.69 -5.12
C LEU A 16 6.06 -4.82 -6.14
N ASN A 17 5.67 -4.63 -7.40
CA ASN A 17 5.95 -5.56 -8.49
C ASN A 17 7.46 -5.73 -8.70
N ALA A 18 8.22 -4.62 -8.69
CA ALA A 18 9.68 -4.67 -8.77
C ALA A 18 10.32 -5.38 -7.56
N VAL A 19 9.71 -5.30 -6.37
CA VAL A 19 10.13 -6.12 -5.22
C VAL A 19 9.86 -7.59 -5.51
N ALA A 20 8.68 -7.93 -6.05
CA ALA A 20 8.28 -9.29 -6.37
C ALA A 20 9.23 -9.99 -7.36
N GLU A 21 9.86 -9.24 -8.28
CA GLU A 21 10.84 -9.78 -9.24
C GLU A 21 12.05 -10.43 -8.55
N ASN A 22 12.44 -9.94 -7.36
CA ASN A 22 13.60 -10.42 -6.61
C ASN A 22 13.21 -11.12 -5.30
N HIS A 23 12.02 -10.84 -4.78
CA HIS A 23 11.52 -11.28 -3.49
C HIS A 23 10.06 -11.74 -3.62
N GLY A 24 9.86 -12.94 -4.16
CA GLY A 24 8.54 -13.52 -4.41
C GLY A 24 7.72 -13.75 -3.14
N GLU A 25 8.35 -13.79 -1.96
CA GLU A 25 7.66 -13.91 -0.66
C GLU A 25 6.77 -12.71 -0.33
N ILE A 26 6.81 -11.63 -1.11
CA ILE A 26 5.87 -10.51 -0.97
C ILE A 26 4.41 -10.94 -1.06
N PHE A 27 4.13 -12.05 -1.75
CA PHE A 27 2.79 -12.63 -1.87
C PHE A 27 2.44 -13.62 -0.76
N ASP A 28 3.36 -13.94 0.15
CA ASP A 28 3.08 -14.80 1.29
C ASP A 28 2.05 -14.12 2.20
N THR A 29 1.12 -14.91 2.74
CA THR A 29 0.01 -14.41 3.56
C THR A 29 0.48 -13.52 4.70
N ASP A 30 1.48 -13.97 5.46
CA ASP A 30 2.03 -13.22 6.60
C ASP A 30 2.63 -11.87 6.18
N VAL A 31 3.18 -11.78 4.98
CA VAL A 31 3.76 -10.54 4.45
C VAL A 31 2.67 -9.58 4.00
N ARG A 32 1.70 -10.08 3.24
CA ARG A 32 0.55 -9.30 2.76
C ARG A 32 -0.26 -8.71 3.92
N GLU A 33 -0.47 -9.50 4.98
CA GLU A 33 -1.15 -9.02 6.20
C GLU A 33 -0.38 -7.89 6.89
N GLN A 34 0.94 -8.03 7.04
CA GLN A 34 1.78 -6.97 7.64
C GLN A 34 1.84 -5.71 6.77
N MET A 35 1.87 -5.85 5.45
CA MET A 35 1.76 -4.74 4.51
C MET A 35 0.42 -4.03 4.63
N PHE A 36 -0.67 -4.78 4.70
CA PHE A 36 -2.01 -4.23 4.90
C PHE A 36 -2.11 -3.48 6.23
N ASP A 37 -1.67 -4.06 7.34
CA ASP A 37 -1.67 -3.41 8.66
C ASP A 37 -0.90 -2.10 8.64
N ALA A 38 0.24 -2.07 7.94
CA ALA A 38 1.04 -0.87 7.81
C ALA A 38 0.32 0.23 7.03
N VAL A 39 -0.33 -0.09 5.92
CA VAL A 39 -1.16 0.88 5.17
C VAL A 39 -2.38 1.31 5.97
N TYR A 40 -3.02 0.38 6.68
CA TYR A 40 -4.17 0.66 7.53
C TYR A 40 -3.83 1.70 8.59
N LEU A 41 -2.74 1.50 9.34
CA LEU A 41 -2.35 2.36 10.45
C LEU A 41 -1.64 3.66 10.03
N SER A 42 -1.12 3.74 8.81
CA SER A 42 -0.43 4.94 8.30
C SER A 42 -1.29 5.80 7.38
N VAL A 43 -2.21 5.21 6.61
CA VAL A 43 -2.96 5.90 5.55
C VAL A 43 -4.47 5.83 5.76
N LEU A 44 -5.04 4.63 5.94
CA LEU A 44 -6.50 4.44 5.92
C LEU A 44 -7.15 4.93 7.22
N LYS A 45 -6.55 4.57 8.35
CA LYS A 45 -6.86 5.07 9.70
C LYS A 45 -5.56 5.48 10.40
N PRO A 46 -4.98 6.63 10.03
CA PRO A 46 -3.71 7.07 10.55
C PRO A 46 -3.74 7.13 12.08
N ARG A 47 -2.86 6.38 12.73
CA ARG A 47 -2.69 6.42 14.18
C ARG A 47 -1.61 7.45 14.53
N PRO A 48 -1.90 8.46 15.37
CA PRO A 48 -0.90 9.45 15.78
C PRO A 48 0.36 8.78 16.35
N GLY A 49 1.53 9.20 15.86
CA GLY A 49 2.83 8.66 16.28
C GLY A 49 3.16 7.26 15.76
N TYR A 50 2.34 6.68 14.86
CA TYR A 50 2.69 5.45 14.19
C TYR A 50 3.85 5.65 13.22
N THR A 51 4.76 4.69 13.20
CA THR A 51 5.86 4.61 12.24
C THR A 51 5.77 3.25 11.56
N LEU A 52 6.07 3.20 10.26
CA LEU A 52 6.10 1.94 9.54
C LEU A 52 7.09 0.97 10.22
N PRO A 53 6.80 -0.34 10.23
CA PRO A 53 7.72 -1.32 10.78
C PRO A 53 8.98 -1.42 9.90
N GLU A 54 10.07 -1.91 10.50
CA GLU A 54 11.30 -2.23 9.75
C GLU A 54 11.21 -3.60 9.08
N ARG A 55 10.25 -4.42 9.48
CA ARG A 55 10.06 -5.79 8.99
C ARG A 55 8.60 -6.02 8.62
N PHE A 56 8.42 -6.73 7.53
CA PHE A 56 7.16 -7.15 6.92
C PHE A 56 7.11 -8.66 6.73
N GLY A 57 8.02 -9.43 7.35
CA GLY A 57 8.08 -10.89 7.18
C GLY A 57 8.90 -11.38 5.99
N MET A 58 9.45 -10.49 5.17
CA MET A 58 10.33 -10.88 4.05
C MET A 58 11.58 -11.60 4.55
N TYR A 59 12.12 -12.54 3.76
CA TYR A 59 13.28 -13.35 4.14
C TYR A 59 14.54 -12.51 4.27
N GLU A 60 14.76 -11.62 3.30
CA GLU A 60 15.94 -10.78 3.25
C GLU A 60 15.65 -9.37 3.79
N PRO A 61 16.62 -8.73 4.50
CA PRO A 61 16.47 -7.35 4.95
C PRO A 61 16.20 -6.36 3.80
N GLU A 62 16.73 -6.64 2.61
CA GLU A 62 16.55 -5.79 1.44
C GLU A 62 15.09 -5.72 0.98
N GLY A 63 14.39 -6.86 0.90
CA GLY A 63 12.96 -6.90 0.58
C GLY A 63 12.12 -6.13 1.59
N ASN A 64 12.41 -6.29 2.89
CA ASN A 64 11.72 -5.52 3.95
C ASN A 64 11.90 -4.00 3.78
N ARG A 65 13.13 -3.56 3.48
CA ARG A 65 13.44 -2.15 3.24
C ARG A 65 12.72 -1.62 2.00
N ALA A 66 12.72 -2.36 0.90
CA ALA A 66 12.10 -1.94 -0.35
C ALA A 66 10.57 -1.79 -0.21
N VAL A 67 9.91 -2.74 0.49
CA VAL A 67 8.48 -2.63 0.85
C VAL A 67 8.24 -1.38 1.69
N ARG A 68 9.04 -1.17 2.74
CA ARG A 68 8.93 0.02 3.61
C ARG A 68 8.99 1.32 2.81
N GLU A 69 10.00 1.46 1.94
CA GLU A 69 10.21 2.66 1.12
C GLU A 69 9.06 2.89 0.14
N ALA A 70 8.49 1.82 -0.43
CA ALA A 70 7.31 1.90 -1.29
C ALA A 70 6.08 2.42 -0.53
N LEU A 71 5.80 1.84 0.64
CA LEU A 71 4.66 2.23 1.48
C LEU A 71 4.81 3.65 2.04
N GLU A 72 6.03 4.04 2.44
CA GLU A 72 6.32 5.39 2.94
C GLU A 72 6.10 6.45 1.86
N ALA A 73 6.62 6.21 0.65
CA ALA A 73 6.45 7.13 -0.47
C ALA A 73 4.97 7.28 -0.86
N TYR A 74 4.20 6.18 -0.84
CA TYR A 74 2.76 6.23 -1.09
C TYR A 74 2.05 7.09 -0.04
N ALA A 75 2.31 6.85 1.25
CA ALA A 75 1.71 7.61 2.34
C ALA A 75 2.01 9.11 2.24
N GLN A 76 3.25 9.49 1.92
CA GLN A 76 3.65 10.88 1.73
C GLN A 76 2.91 11.58 0.59
N GLN A 77 2.51 10.85 -0.47
CA GLN A 77 1.77 11.41 -1.59
C GLN A 77 0.28 11.56 -1.29
N VAL A 78 -0.36 10.54 -0.70
CA VAL A 78 -1.83 10.52 -0.59
C VAL A 78 -2.38 11.19 0.67
N LEU A 79 -1.61 11.23 1.76
CA LEU A 79 -2.08 11.82 3.02
C LEU A 79 -2.48 13.29 2.89
N PRO A 80 -1.69 14.18 2.25
CA PRO A 80 -2.10 15.57 2.05
C PRO A 80 -3.41 15.72 1.27
N ILE A 81 -3.62 14.85 0.26
CA ILE A 81 -4.83 14.84 -0.56
C ILE A 81 -6.04 14.42 0.29
N PHE A 82 -5.90 13.34 1.06
CA PHE A 82 -6.96 12.85 1.94
C PHE A 82 -7.32 13.85 3.05
N GLU A 83 -6.33 14.57 3.58
CA GLU A 83 -6.56 15.64 4.55
C GLU A 83 -7.27 16.84 3.93
N GLN A 84 -6.79 17.33 2.78
CA GLN A 84 -7.37 18.45 2.06
C GLN A 84 -8.84 18.19 1.65
N LEU A 85 -9.12 16.97 1.18
CA LEU A 85 -10.46 16.56 0.76
C LEU A 85 -11.31 16.01 1.91
N GLN A 86 -10.76 15.94 3.13
CA GLN A 86 -11.43 15.42 4.32
C GLN A 86 -12.01 14.02 4.14
N PHE A 87 -11.27 13.13 3.45
CA PHE A 87 -11.70 11.76 3.21
C PHE A 87 -11.89 11.00 4.52
N THR A 88 -13.06 10.39 4.66
CA THR A 88 -13.36 9.39 5.69
C THR A 88 -12.50 8.14 5.50
N PRO A 89 -12.29 7.31 6.55
CA PRO A 89 -11.57 6.05 6.40
C PRO A 89 -12.10 5.17 5.27
N GLN A 90 -13.42 5.03 5.15
CA GLN A 90 -14.04 4.24 4.08
C GLN A 90 -13.68 4.77 2.68
N GLN A 91 -13.70 6.09 2.47
CA GLN A 91 -13.29 6.68 1.18
C GLN A 91 -11.81 6.49 0.88
N ARG A 92 -10.95 6.44 1.92
CA ARG A 92 -9.53 6.12 1.75
C ARG A 92 -9.34 4.66 1.35
N LEU A 93 -10.12 3.75 1.92
CA LEU A 93 -10.13 2.33 1.54
C LEU A 93 -10.58 2.16 0.09
N GLU A 94 -11.70 2.77 -0.29
CA GLU A 94 -12.22 2.74 -1.66
C GLU A 94 -11.18 3.29 -2.65
N ALA A 95 -10.46 4.34 -2.27
CA ALA A 95 -9.38 4.89 -3.08
C ALA A 95 -8.15 3.96 -3.16
N PHE A 96 -7.84 3.25 -2.08
CA PHE A 96 -6.71 2.31 -2.03
C PHE A 96 -6.98 0.99 -2.77
N GLN A 97 -8.26 0.59 -2.86
CA GLN A 97 -8.69 -0.65 -3.53
C GLN A 97 -9.19 -0.41 -4.96
N ASP A 98 -8.80 0.69 -5.61
CA ASP A 98 -9.21 0.96 -6.98
C ASP A 98 -8.59 -0.06 -7.95
N ALA A 99 -9.44 -0.90 -8.52
CA ALA A 99 -9.06 -1.93 -9.48
C ALA A 99 -8.64 -1.36 -10.85
N GLU A 100 -8.89 -0.07 -11.12
CA GLU A 100 -8.34 0.59 -12.31
C GLU A 100 -6.84 0.90 -12.16
N ALA A 101 -6.28 0.86 -10.94
CA ALA A 101 -4.84 0.91 -10.73
C ALA A 101 -4.27 -0.50 -10.81
N THR A 102 -3.44 -0.77 -11.80
CA THR A 102 -2.76 -2.06 -11.97
C THR A 102 -1.29 -1.89 -12.31
N THR A 103 -0.50 -2.94 -12.04
CA THR A 103 0.86 -3.07 -12.58
C THR A 103 0.84 -3.34 -14.09
N PRO A 104 1.97 -3.21 -14.82
CA PRO A 104 2.09 -3.62 -16.21
C PRO A 104 1.64 -5.06 -16.49
N ASP A 105 1.84 -5.96 -15.52
CA ASP A 105 1.47 -7.38 -15.63
C ASP A 105 0.02 -7.65 -15.16
N GLY A 106 -0.72 -6.59 -14.79
CA GLY A 106 -2.14 -6.66 -14.45
C GLY A 106 -2.45 -6.97 -12.99
N LEU A 107 -1.47 -6.90 -12.08
CA LEU A 107 -1.72 -7.10 -10.65
C LEU A 107 -2.45 -5.88 -10.08
N THR A 108 -3.45 -6.14 -9.25
CA THR A 108 -4.30 -5.13 -8.59
C THR A 108 -3.88 -4.95 -7.13
N PRO A 109 -4.43 -3.97 -6.40
CA PRO A 109 -4.21 -3.87 -4.95
C PRO A 109 -4.61 -5.13 -4.18
N ASP A 110 -5.66 -5.84 -4.62
CA ASP A 110 -6.14 -7.07 -3.95
C ASP A 110 -5.05 -8.16 -3.94
N GLU A 111 -4.30 -8.32 -5.02
CA GLU A 111 -3.19 -9.28 -5.10
C GLU A 111 -2.11 -9.03 -4.04
N PHE A 112 -1.83 -7.75 -3.71
CA PHE A 112 -0.82 -7.39 -2.70
C PHE A 112 -1.38 -7.27 -1.29
N PHE A 113 -2.62 -6.81 -1.12
CA PHE A 113 -3.14 -6.35 0.16
C PHE A 113 -4.43 -7.05 0.60
N GLY A 114 -5.03 -7.85 -0.29
CA GLY A 114 -6.37 -8.38 -0.11
C GLY A 114 -7.45 -7.33 -0.34
N TYR A 115 -8.69 -7.74 -0.13
CA TYR A 115 -9.87 -6.90 -0.27
C TYR A 115 -10.66 -6.84 1.04
N LEU A 116 -11.05 -5.64 1.43
CA LEU A 116 -12.00 -5.39 2.50
C LEU A 116 -13.23 -4.65 1.98
N GLU A 117 -14.41 -5.07 2.44
CA GLU A 117 -15.66 -4.35 2.17
C GLU A 117 -15.74 -3.03 2.97
N THR A 118 -15.25 -3.02 4.21
CA THR A 118 -15.34 -1.85 5.10
C THR A 118 -14.25 -1.83 6.15
N ILE A 119 -13.97 -0.63 6.71
CA ILE A 119 -12.97 -0.42 7.78
C ILE A 119 -13.41 0.42 8.96
#